data_AF-A0A964TE16-F1
#
_entry.id   AF-A0A964TE16-F1
#
_cell.length_a   1.000
_cell.length_b   1.000
_cell.length_c   1.000
_cell.angle_alpha   90.00
_cell.angle_beta   90.00
_cell.angle_gamma   90.00
#
_symmetry.space_group_name_H-M   'P 1'
#
loop_
_entity.id
_entity.type
_entity.pdbx_description
1 polymer ?
#
loop_
_entity_poly.entity_id
_entity_poly.type
_entity_poly.pdbx_seq_one_letter_code
_entity_poly.pdbx_strand_id
1 'polypeptide(L)'
;MRIIITKILLFLLCLPSGGILLLKMYGVIQMHQSTYILFLPSLLLLIFTAGFLWYKKDGLLHVLLLGFLGGLVGTIGYDLIRIPFMLMGSRIFAPISMYGMWLTDATVSTSFSDLIGWLYHFSNGITFGIMYALFMKGRNMWWAVFYALLLETIFVISPFGKLFGLTGKPMALIAAYLGHVAYGYPLGKMVQNHQVSMETINFFRKGLLWFFSITLITTIVLWSISSKEINADPNFTLKNKKISPGIIRVDRGSMLYFQNQTSSEVTFLLPLLNEEIPVEPDGKSSRLLESFGIFHVLIQEDSAIKGVFILCEPVEQYK
;
A
#
# COMPACT_ATOMS: atom_id res chain seq x y z
N MET A 1 -32.36 -14.63 8.82
CA MET A 1 -31.87 -13.46 9.59
C MET A 1 -30.44 -13.66 10.13
N ARG A 2 -30.15 -14.71 10.93
CA ARG A 2 -28.82 -14.93 11.55
C ARG A 2 -27.64 -14.90 10.55
N ILE A 3 -27.74 -15.59 9.42
CA ILE A 3 -26.66 -15.64 8.40
C ILE A 3 -26.36 -14.25 7.82
N ILE A 4 -27.39 -13.42 7.59
CA ILE A 4 -27.21 -12.07 7.04
C ILE A 4 -26.47 -11.18 8.04
N ILE A 5 -26.85 -11.26 9.32
CA ILE A 5 -26.17 -10.52 10.40
C ILE A 5 -24.70 -10.93 10.47
N THR A 6 -24.38 -12.23 10.44
CA THR A 6 -22.99 -12.71 10.45
C THR A 6 -22.19 -12.18 9.25
N LYS A 7 -22.78 -12.16 8.05
CA LYS A 7 -22.13 -11.60 6.86
C LYS A 7 -21.87 -10.10 7.01
N ILE A 8 -22.82 -9.34 7.54
CA ILE A 8 -22.64 -7.91 7.81
C ILE A 8 -21.51 -7.70 8.82
N LEU A 9 -21.49 -8.45 9.92
CA LEU A 9 -20.42 -8.35 10.91
C LEU A 9 -19.03 -8.65 10.30
N LEU A 10 -18.91 -9.73 9.51
CA LEU A 10 -17.66 -10.06 8.82
C LEU A 10 -17.24 -8.99 7.81
N PHE A 11 -18.20 -8.38 7.10
CA PHE A 11 -17.95 -7.26 6.22
C PHE A 11 -17.42 -6.05 7.00
N LEU A 12 -18.04 -5.71 8.14
CA LEU A 12 -17.60 -4.62 9.01
C LEU A 12 -16.19 -4.86 9.55
N LEU A 13 -15.83 -6.10 9.89
CA LEU A 13 -14.46 -6.45 10.31
C LEU A 13 -13.41 -6.27 9.19
N CYS A 14 -13.83 -6.28 7.92
CA CYS A 14 -12.95 -6.05 6.79
C CYS A 14 -12.76 -4.55 6.47
N LEU A 15 -13.71 -3.69 6.85
CA LEU A 15 -13.68 -2.25 6.52
C LEU A 15 -12.42 -1.51 6.98
N PRO A 16 -11.84 -1.77 8.18
CA PRO A 16 -10.67 -1.05 8.64
C PRO A 16 -9.45 -1.19 7.72
N SER A 17 -9.35 -2.25 6.92
CA SER A 17 -8.27 -2.43 5.94
C SER A 17 -8.10 -1.18 5.07
N GLY A 18 -9.09 -0.80 4.25
CA GLY A 18 -9.09 0.47 3.50
C GLY A 18 -9.49 1.69 4.33
N GLY A 19 -10.29 1.49 5.38
CA GLY A 19 -10.83 2.57 6.20
C GLY A 19 -9.77 3.40 6.90
N ILE A 20 -8.73 2.78 7.47
CA ILE A 20 -7.66 3.52 8.16
C ILE A 20 -6.87 4.44 7.21
N LEU A 21 -6.71 4.02 5.95
CA LEU A 21 -6.07 4.83 4.93
C LEU A 21 -6.94 6.05 4.61
N LEU A 22 -8.24 5.86 4.38
CA LEU A 22 -9.15 6.98 4.15
C LEU A 22 -9.18 7.94 5.34
N LEU A 23 -9.22 7.43 6.57
CA LEU A 23 -9.16 8.26 7.79
C LEU A 23 -7.88 9.10 7.83
N LYS A 24 -6.71 8.54 7.48
CA LYS A 24 -5.45 9.29 7.33
C LYS A 24 -5.56 10.34 6.21
N MET A 25 -6.09 9.97 5.04
CA MET A 25 -6.23 10.88 3.90
C MET A 25 -7.14 12.08 4.18
N TYR A 26 -8.18 11.90 5.01
CA TYR A 26 -9.07 12.96 5.46
C TYR A 26 -8.56 13.71 6.70
N GLY A 27 -7.37 13.38 7.22
CA GLY A 27 -6.82 14.05 8.40
C GLY A 27 -7.57 13.74 9.71
N VAL A 28 -8.31 12.62 9.78
CA VAL A 28 -9.13 12.29 10.96
C VAL A 28 -8.30 11.66 12.08
N ILE A 29 -7.48 10.66 11.74
CA ILE A 29 -6.57 10.00 12.68
C ILE A 29 -5.32 9.52 11.93
N GLN A 30 -4.18 9.47 12.62
CA GLN A 30 -2.97 8.91 12.04
C GLN A 30 -3.18 7.43 11.71
N MET A 31 -2.57 6.96 10.61
CA MET A 31 -2.69 5.57 10.21
C MET A 31 -2.10 4.61 11.26
N HIS A 32 -0.96 4.97 11.86
CA HIS A 32 -0.35 4.24 12.98
C HIS A 32 -1.35 4.03 14.14
N GLN A 33 -1.97 5.10 14.64
CA GLN A 33 -2.94 5.04 15.75
C GLN A 33 -4.17 4.19 15.38
N SER A 34 -4.78 4.47 14.23
CA SER A 34 -5.95 3.73 13.75
C SER A 34 -5.65 2.25 13.44
N THR A 35 -4.39 1.89 13.22
CA THR A 35 -3.96 0.51 13.08
C THR A 35 -4.18 -0.28 14.35
N TYR A 36 -3.78 0.26 15.51
CA TYR A 36 -3.96 -0.42 16.79
C TYR A 36 -5.41 -0.39 17.28
N ILE A 37 -6.15 0.69 16.99
CA ILE A 37 -7.51 0.88 17.51
C ILE A 37 -8.56 0.17 16.65
N LEU A 38 -8.38 0.14 15.33
CA LEU A 38 -9.39 -0.36 14.39
C LEU A 38 -8.92 -1.60 13.63
N PHE A 39 -7.77 -1.53 12.95
CA PHE A 39 -7.34 -2.58 12.04
C PHE A 39 -6.95 -3.87 12.74
N LEU A 40 -6.02 -3.82 13.71
CA LEU A 40 -5.55 -5.01 14.41
C LEU A 40 -6.66 -5.72 15.20
N PRO A 41 -7.53 -5.04 15.98
CA PRO A 41 -8.65 -5.70 16.64
C PRO A 41 -9.60 -6.38 15.65
N SER A 42 -9.89 -5.72 14.53
CA SER A 42 -10.78 -6.28 13.51
C SER A 42 -10.18 -7.50 12.80
N LEU A 43 -8.88 -7.45 12.51
CA LEU A 43 -8.13 -8.56 11.95
C LEU A 43 -8.11 -9.76 12.91
N LEU A 44 -7.83 -9.54 14.20
CA LEU A 44 -7.84 -10.60 15.21
C LEU A 44 -9.22 -11.24 15.35
N LEU A 45 -10.28 -10.43 15.40
CA LEU A 45 -11.65 -10.92 15.43
C LEU A 45 -12.02 -11.70 14.16
N LEU A 46 -11.56 -11.26 12.99
CA LEU A 46 -11.77 -11.97 11.73
C LEU A 46 -11.07 -13.33 11.73
N ILE A 47 -9.82 -13.40 12.20
CA ILE A 47 -9.05 -14.65 12.34
C ILE A 47 -9.73 -15.59 13.33
N PHE A 48 -10.13 -15.09 14.52
CA PHE A 48 -10.83 -15.88 15.52
C PHE A 48 -12.15 -16.43 14.98
N THR A 49 -12.92 -15.59 14.28
CA THR A 49 -14.19 -16.01 13.66
C THR A 49 -13.95 -17.07 12.59
N ALA A 50 -12.95 -16.91 11.74
CA ALA A 50 -12.58 -17.93 10.76
C ALA A 50 -12.19 -19.27 11.42
N GLY A 51 -11.42 -19.23 12.51
CA GLY A 51 -11.07 -20.42 13.30
C GLY A 51 -12.29 -21.09 13.94
N PHE A 52 -13.23 -20.30 14.47
CA PHE A 52 -14.48 -20.81 15.01
C PHE A 52 -15.36 -21.47 13.93
N LEU A 53 -15.52 -20.82 12.77
CA LEU A 53 -16.26 -21.38 11.63
C LEU A 53 -15.61 -22.67 11.12
N TRP A 54 -14.28 -22.75 11.15
CA TRP A 54 -13.55 -23.97 10.82
C TRP A 54 -13.85 -25.11 11.78
N TYR A 55 -13.81 -24.85 13.10
CA TYR A 55 -14.16 -25.84 14.12
C TYR A 55 -15.61 -26.33 13.96
N LYS A 56 -16.54 -25.42 13.65
CA LYS A 56 -17.96 -25.74 13.41
C LYS A 56 -18.25 -26.39 12.05
N LYS A 57 -17.26 -26.47 11.16
CA LYS A 57 -17.44 -26.90 9.75
C LYS A 57 -18.53 -26.09 9.03
N ASP A 58 -18.62 -24.79 9.34
CA ASP A 58 -19.64 -23.91 8.78
C ASP A 58 -19.32 -23.54 7.32
N GLY A 59 -20.33 -23.59 6.44
CA GLY A 59 -20.17 -23.27 5.02
C GLY A 59 -19.75 -21.82 4.74
N LEU A 60 -19.88 -20.91 5.71
CA LEU A 60 -19.41 -19.53 5.62
C LEU A 60 -17.87 -19.46 5.57
N LEU A 61 -17.15 -20.44 6.13
CA LEU A 61 -15.70 -20.52 5.97
C LEU A 61 -15.31 -20.63 4.49
N HIS A 62 -16.06 -21.38 3.68
CA HIS A 62 -15.79 -21.46 2.23
C HIS A 62 -15.91 -20.10 1.56
N VAL A 63 -16.86 -19.27 2.01
CA VAL A 63 -17.02 -17.91 1.48
C VAL A 63 -15.82 -17.04 1.84
N LEU A 64 -15.34 -17.12 3.09
CA LEU A 64 -14.14 -16.43 3.53
C LEU A 64 -12.90 -16.88 2.75
N LEU A 65 -12.71 -18.19 2.55
CA LEU A 65 -11.58 -18.73 1.80
C LEU A 65 -11.59 -18.31 0.33
N LEU A 66 -12.77 -18.31 -0.31
CA LEU A 66 -12.91 -17.84 -1.70
C LEU A 66 -12.57 -16.36 -1.82
N GLY A 67 -13.07 -15.53 -0.90
CA GLY A 67 -12.75 -14.10 -0.88
C GLY A 67 -11.29 -13.84 -0.55
N PHE A 68 -10.71 -14.60 0.38
CA PHE A 68 -9.32 -14.49 0.77
C PHE A 68 -8.38 -14.80 -0.40
N LEU A 69 -8.55 -15.95 -1.06
CA LEU A 69 -7.70 -16.34 -2.17
C LEU A 69 -8.01 -15.56 -3.44
N GLY A 70 -9.28 -15.28 -3.71
CA GLY A 70 -9.68 -14.43 -4.84
C GLY A 70 -9.10 -13.01 -4.71
N GLY A 71 -9.14 -12.45 -3.50
CA GLY A 71 -8.52 -11.17 -3.19
C GLY A 71 -7.00 -11.21 -3.34
N LEU A 72 -6.33 -12.24 -2.81
CA LEU A 72 -4.88 -12.44 -2.96
C LEU A 72 -4.45 -12.54 -4.43
N VAL A 73 -5.09 -13.42 -5.21
CA VAL A 73 -4.79 -13.60 -6.64
C VAL A 73 -5.12 -12.32 -7.42
N GLY A 74 -6.20 -11.62 -7.04
CA GLY A 74 -6.54 -10.31 -7.57
C GLY A 74 -5.43 -9.29 -7.33
N THR A 75 -4.90 -9.19 -6.11
CA THR A 75 -3.81 -8.26 -5.80
C THR A 75 -2.56 -8.57 -6.60
N ILE A 76 -2.23 -9.86 -6.78
CA ILE A 76 -1.11 -10.26 -7.64
C ILE A 76 -1.36 -9.81 -9.08
N GLY A 77 -2.55 -10.03 -9.63
CA GLY A 77 -2.93 -9.56 -10.97
C GLY A 77 -2.84 -8.03 -11.11
N TYR A 78 -3.30 -7.31 -10.09
CA TYR A 78 -3.20 -5.84 -9.97
C TYR A 78 -1.75 -5.36 -10.03
N ASP A 79 -0.84 -6.00 -9.30
CA ASP A 79 0.56 -5.59 -9.27
C ASP A 79 1.31 -5.98 -10.56
N LEU A 80 1.00 -7.15 -11.15
CA LEU A 80 1.62 -7.61 -12.38
C LEU A 80 1.33 -6.68 -13.56
N ILE A 81 0.07 -6.24 -13.74
CA ILE A 81 -0.28 -5.34 -14.85
C ILE A 81 0.35 -3.94 -14.70
N ARG A 82 0.80 -3.63 -13.49
CA ARG A 82 1.46 -2.36 -13.16
C ARG A 82 2.95 -2.39 -13.54
N ILE A 83 3.62 -3.55 -13.50
CA ILE A 83 5.06 -3.68 -13.82
C ILE A 83 5.49 -2.95 -15.12
N PRO A 84 4.78 -3.06 -16.27
CA PRO A 84 5.15 -2.31 -17.47
C PRO A 84 5.23 -0.80 -17.26
N PHE A 85 4.29 -0.20 -16.52
CA PHE A 85 4.33 1.23 -16.19
C PHE A 85 5.53 1.58 -15.30
N MET A 86 5.92 0.67 -14.41
CA MET A 86 7.11 0.82 -13.56
C MET A 86 8.39 0.84 -14.40
N LEU A 87 8.49 -0.08 -15.36
CA LEU A 87 9.61 -0.14 -16.30
C LEU A 87 9.68 1.10 -17.22
N MET A 88 8.53 1.73 -17.50
CA MET A 88 8.43 3.03 -18.17
C MET A 88 8.74 4.23 -17.26
N GLY A 89 9.23 4.00 -16.03
CA GLY A 89 9.61 5.05 -15.08
C GLY A 89 8.48 5.57 -14.19
N SER A 90 7.26 5.04 -14.32
CA SER A 90 6.15 5.42 -13.44
C SER A 90 6.32 4.79 -12.06
N ARG A 91 6.24 5.59 -11.00
CA ARG A 91 6.44 5.08 -9.63
C ARG A 91 5.16 4.58 -8.98
N ILE A 92 4.47 3.69 -9.67
CA ILE A 92 3.16 3.16 -9.29
C ILE A 92 3.16 2.44 -7.93
N PHE A 93 4.28 1.92 -7.46
CA PHE A 93 4.39 1.23 -6.17
C PHE A 93 4.72 2.17 -4.99
N ALA A 94 4.92 3.47 -5.23
CA ALA A 94 5.18 4.43 -4.17
C ALA A 94 4.11 4.46 -3.05
N PRO A 95 2.80 4.33 -3.33
CA PRO A 95 1.78 4.22 -2.27
C PRO A 95 2.05 3.09 -1.29
N ILE A 96 2.58 1.94 -1.76
CA ILE A 96 2.83 0.77 -0.90
C ILE A 96 3.89 1.10 0.14
N SER A 97 5.01 1.71 -0.26
CA SER A 97 6.04 2.16 0.68
C SER A 97 5.52 3.21 1.65
N MET A 98 4.65 4.12 1.20
CA MET A 98 4.02 5.12 2.07
C MET A 98 3.11 4.50 3.12
N TYR A 99 2.34 3.47 2.77
CA TYR A 99 1.53 2.73 3.76
C TYR A 99 2.42 2.20 4.87
N GLY A 100 3.55 1.61 4.50
CA GLY A 100 4.57 1.14 5.42
C GLY A 100 5.00 2.21 6.41
N MET A 101 5.44 3.35 5.89
CA MET A 101 5.89 4.47 6.72
C MET A 101 4.79 5.03 7.62
N TRP A 102 3.55 5.13 7.12
CA TRP A 102 2.41 5.59 7.92
C TRP A 102 1.99 4.59 9.00
N LEU A 103 2.12 3.29 8.74
CA LEU A 103 1.80 2.23 9.69
C LEU A 103 2.86 2.11 10.80
N THR A 104 4.13 2.30 10.46
CA THR A 104 5.25 2.22 11.41
C THR A 104 5.64 3.58 12.01
N ASP A 105 4.90 4.63 11.67
CA ASP A 105 5.22 6.02 12.00
C ASP A 105 6.67 6.46 11.66
N ALA A 106 7.22 5.91 10.58
CA ALA A 106 8.61 6.15 10.22
C ALA A 106 8.80 7.50 9.50
N THR A 107 9.86 8.22 9.85
CA THR A 107 10.31 9.42 9.13
C THR A 107 11.09 9.10 7.86
N VAL A 108 11.67 7.90 7.73
CA VAL A 108 12.37 7.44 6.53
C VAL A 108 11.94 6.04 6.13
N SER A 109 11.91 5.75 4.83
CA SER A 109 11.67 4.39 4.36
C SER A 109 12.83 3.48 4.74
N THR A 110 12.51 2.32 5.27
CA THR A 110 13.42 1.20 5.50
C THR A 110 12.88 -0.05 4.82
N SER A 111 13.71 -1.09 4.66
CA SER A 111 13.23 -2.40 4.16
C SER A 111 12.08 -2.96 5.00
N PHE A 112 12.04 -2.62 6.29
CA PHE A 112 10.96 -3.04 7.17
C PHE A 112 9.68 -2.25 6.93
N SER A 113 9.72 -0.92 6.87
CA SER A 113 8.53 -0.15 6.52
C SER A 113 7.99 -0.60 5.15
N ASP A 114 8.86 -0.82 4.17
CA ASP A 114 8.46 -1.35 2.85
C ASP A 114 7.74 -2.70 2.97
N LEU A 115 8.28 -3.65 3.76
CA LEU A 115 7.64 -4.93 4.01
C LEU A 115 6.24 -4.76 4.66
N ILE A 116 6.12 -3.89 5.67
CA ILE A 116 4.83 -3.60 6.32
C ILE A 116 3.84 -3.00 5.32
N GLY A 117 4.31 -2.11 4.44
CA GLY A 117 3.51 -1.55 3.36
C GLY A 117 2.96 -2.62 2.42
N TRP A 118 3.81 -3.56 1.99
CA TRP A 118 3.40 -4.69 1.16
C TRP A 118 2.40 -5.61 1.86
N LEU A 119 2.65 -5.97 3.12
CA LEU A 119 1.74 -6.82 3.90
C LEU A 119 0.36 -6.17 4.05
N TYR A 120 0.32 -4.87 4.31
CA TYR A 120 -0.92 -4.12 4.38
C TYR A 120 -1.63 -4.02 3.01
N HIS A 121 -0.89 -3.78 1.92
CA HIS A 121 -1.45 -3.79 0.55
C HIS A 121 -2.13 -5.12 0.21
N PHE A 122 -1.47 -6.25 0.51
CA PHE A 122 -2.08 -7.57 0.35
C PHE A 122 -3.26 -7.78 1.28
N SER A 123 -3.19 -7.32 2.53
CA SER A 123 -4.31 -7.38 3.47
C SER A 123 -5.54 -6.64 2.96
N ASN A 124 -5.38 -5.45 2.37
CA ASN A 124 -6.46 -4.69 1.74
C ASN A 124 -7.10 -5.50 0.60
N GLY A 125 -6.31 -6.01 -0.33
CA GLY A 125 -6.87 -6.80 -1.43
C GLY A 125 -7.57 -8.08 -0.98
N ILE A 126 -7.04 -8.77 0.04
CA ILE A 126 -7.67 -9.95 0.66
C ILE A 126 -9.03 -9.58 1.29
N THR A 127 -9.06 -8.55 2.12
CA THR A 127 -10.28 -8.14 2.85
C THR A 127 -11.34 -7.57 1.91
N PHE A 128 -10.96 -6.84 0.85
CA PHE A 128 -11.87 -6.47 -0.23
C PHE A 128 -12.45 -7.68 -0.96
N GLY A 129 -11.63 -8.73 -1.18
CA GLY A 129 -12.09 -9.98 -1.77
C GLY A 129 -13.09 -10.72 -0.88
N ILE A 130 -12.85 -10.74 0.43
CA ILE A 130 -13.78 -11.26 1.44
C ILE A 130 -15.11 -10.50 1.42
N MET A 131 -15.05 -9.16 1.47
CA MET A 131 -16.24 -8.30 1.40
C MET A 131 -17.09 -8.61 0.17
N TYR A 132 -16.46 -8.75 -1.01
CA TYR A 132 -17.14 -9.13 -2.24
C TYR A 132 -17.77 -10.53 -2.13
N ALA A 133 -16.99 -11.55 -1.72
CA ALA A 133 -17.45 -12.94 -1.68
C ALA A 133 -18.65 -13.16 -0.73
N LEU A 134 -18.71 -12.41 0.38
CA LEU A 134 -19.80 -12.48 1.36
C LEU A 134 -21.19 -12.30 0.71
N PHE A 135 -21.30 -11.42 -0.29
CA PHE A 135 -22.57 -11.07 -0.92
C PHE A 135 -22.69 -11.51 -2.37
N MET A 136 -21.56 -11.73 -3.06
CA MET A 136 -21.54 -11.96 -4.51
C MET A 136 -21.11 -13.39 -4.91
N LYS A 137 -21.06 -14.34 -3.97
CA LYS A 137 -20.82 -15.76 -4.28
C LYS A 137 -21.74 -16.26 -5.39
N GLY A 138 -21.16 -16.85 -6.44
CA GLY A 138 -21.88 -17.40 -7.59
C GLY A 138 -22.38 -16.36 -8.61
N ARG A 139 -22.12 -15.06 -8.40
CA ARG A 139 -22.45 -14.01 -9.38
C ARG A 139 -21.44 -14.01 -10.53
N ASN A 140 -21.84 -13.42 -11.66
CA ASN A 140 -20.98 -13.25 -12.83
C ASN A 140 -19.71 -12.44 -12.48
N MET A 141 -18.55 -12.83 -13.02
CA MET A 141 -17.25 -12.18 -12.81
C MET A 141 -17.25 -10.65 -13.00
N TRP A 142 -18.10 -10.11 -13.89
CA TRP A 142 -18.16 -8.68 -14.15
C TRP A 142 -18.62 -7.85 -12.93
N TRP A 143 -19.34 -8.47 -11.98
CA TRP A 143 -19.66 -7.81 -10.70
C TRP A 143 -18.42 -7.55 -9.86
N ALA A 144 -17.40 -8.41 -9.92
CA ALA A 144 -16.14 -8.20 -9.20
C ALA A 144 -15.31 -7.09 -9.87
N VAL A 145 -15.33 -7.03 -11.21
CA VAL A 145 -14.70 -5.93 -11.96
C VAL A 145 -15.38 -4.60 -11.61
N PHE A 146 -16.71 -4.53 -11.66
CA PHE A 146 -17.45 -3.34 -11.27
C PHE A 146 -17.16 -2.93 -9.81
N TYR A 147 -17.16 -3.90 -8.89
CA TYR A 147 -16.78 -3.66 -7.49
C TYR A 147 -15.36 -3.09 -7.35
N ALA A 148 -14.39 -3.63 -8.07
CA ALA A 148 -13.01 -3.14 -8.06
C ALA A 148 -12.89 -1.71 -8.61
N LEU A 149 -13.60 -1.40 -9.71
CA LEU A 149 -13.65 -0.04 -10.26
C LEU A 149 -14.29 0.94 -9.28
N LEU A 150 -15.32 0.52 -8.54
CA LEU A 150 -15.93 1.34 -7.50
C LEU A 150 -14.94 1.65 -6.36
N LEU A 151 -14.15 0.66 -5.92
CA LEU A 151 -13.10 0.88 -4.92
C LEU A 151 -12.07 1.92 -5.39
N GLU A 152 -11.57 1.78 -6.61
CA GLU A 152 -10.63 2.77 -7.19
C GLU A 152 -11.28 4.15 -7.28
N THR A 153 -12.54 4.23 -7.70
CA THR A 153 -13.27 5.49 -7.79
C THR A 153 -13.30 6.21 -6.44
N ILE A 154 -13.57 5.48 -5.35
CA ILE A 154 -13.57 6.03 -3.99
C ILE A 154 -12.20 6.64 -3.65
N PHE A 155 -11.09 5.95 -3.97
CA PHE A 155 -9.75 6.47 -3.71
C PHE A 155 -9.40 7.66 -4.61
N VAL A 156 -9.74 7.61 -5.91
CA VAL A 156 -9.49 8.70 -6.87
C VAL A 156 -10.19 9.99 -6.48
N ILE A 157 -11.44 9.92 -6.01
CA ILE A 157 -12.20 11.12 -5.62
C ILE A 157 -11.83 11.62 -4.21
N SER A 158 -11.20 10.79 -3.40
CA SER A 158 -10.69 11.17 -2.07
C SER A 158 -9.40 12.02 -2.19
N PRO A 159 -8.90 12.60 -1.08
CA PRO A 159 -7.60 13.29 -1.06
C PRO A 159 -6.43 12.41 -1.54
N PHE A 160 -6.56 11.08 -1.47
CA PHE A 160 -5.58 10.13 -2.00
C PHE A 160 -5.25 10.39 -3.48
N GLY A 161 -6.28 10.62 -4.31
CA GLY A 161 -6.09 10.84 -5.74
C GLY A 161 -5.24 12.08 -6.06
N LYS A 162 -5.37 13.14 -5.26
CA LYS A 162 -4.53 14.34 -5.38
C LYS A 162 -3.12 14.07 -4.88
N LEU A 163 -2.98 13.44 -3.71
CA LEU A 163 -1.69 13.17 -3.07
C LEU A 163 -0.75 12.36 -3.98
N PHE A 164 -1.29 11.33 -4.65
CA PHE A 164 -0.51 10.47 -5.56
C PHE A 164 -0.57 10.93 -7.03
N GLY A 165 -1.14 12.10 -7.31
CA GLY A 165 -1.20 12.66 -8.66
C GLY A 165 -2.00 11.81 -9.65
N LEU A 166 -3.04 11.11 -9.19
CA LEU A 166 -4.01 10.43 -10.05
C LEU A 166 -4.96 11.43 -10.72
N THR A 167 -5.29 12.53 -10.03
CA THR A 167 -6.09 13.61 -10.60
C THR A 167 -5.27 14.43 -11.60
N GLY A 168 -5.79 14.62 -12.81
CA GLY A 168 -5.14 15.44 -13.85
C GLY A 168 -4.01 14.76 -14.62
N LYS A 169 -3.70 13.49 -14.34
CA LYS A 169 -2.72 12.69 -15.10
C LYS A 169 -3.39 11.47 -15.75
N PRO A 170 -3.87 11.57 -17.01
CA PRO A 170 -4.64 10.52 -17.66
C PRO A 170 -3.96 9.14 -17.65
N MET A 171 -2.64 9.09 -17.85
CA MET A 171 -1.89 7.83 -17.83
C MET A 171 -1.85 7.16 -16.45
N ALA A 172 -1.72 7.95 -15.38
CA ALA A 172 -1.75 7.41 -14.01
C ALA A 172 -3.15 6.87 -13.68
N LEU A 173 -4.19 7.59 -14.11
CA LEU A 173 -5.59 7.16 -13.94
C LEU A 173 -5.89 5.87 -14.71
N ILE A 174 -5.47 5.78 -15.97
CA ILE A 174 -5.62 4.55 -16.79
C ILE A 174 -4.91 3.38 -16.11
N ALA A 175 -3.66 3.56 -15.67
CA ALA A 175 -2.91 2.51 -14.99
C ALA A 175 -3.60 2.04 -13.70
N ALA A 176 -4.17 2.96 -12.93
CA ALA A 176 -4.85 2.64 -11.67
C ALA A 176 -6.16 1.86 -11.90
N TYR A 177 -7.00 2.27 -12.85
CA TYR A 177 -8.21 1.54 -13.22
C TYR A 177 -7.91 0.20 -13.90
N LEU A 178 -6.90 0.12 -14.77
CA LEU A 178 -6.48 -1.14 -15.39
C LEU A 178 -6.00 -2.15 -14.34
N GLY A 179 -5.26 -1.67 -13.33
CA GLY A 179 -4.94 -2.44 -12.13
C GLY A 179 -6.19 -3.05 -11.50
N HIS A 180 -7.23 -2.26 -11.28
CA HIS A 180 -8.47 -2.73 -10.66
C HIS A 180 -9.29 -3.68 -11.55
N VAL A 181 -9.22 -3.55 -12.87
CA VAL A 181 -9.76 -4.57 -13.79
C VAL A 181 -9.00 -5.90 -13.59
N ALA A 182 -7.66 -5.85 -13.52
CA ALA A 182 -6.82 -7.02 -13.30
C ALA A 182 -6.98 -7.63 -11.90
N TYR A 183 -7.41 -6.83 -10.90
CA TYR A 183 -7.84 -7.32 -9.59
C TYR A 183 -9.21 -8.03 -9.67
N GLY A 184 -10.21 -7.36 -10.23
CA GLY A 184 -11.59 -7.81 -10.22
C GLY A 184 -11.82 -9.07 -11.07
N TYR A 185 -11.09 -9.22 -12.17
CA TYR A 185 -11.25 -10.37 -13.07
C TYR A 185 -10.98 -11.73 -12.41
N PRO A 186 -9.78 -12.02 -11.84
CA PRO A 186 -9.52 -13.29 -11.18
C PRO A 186 -10.36 -13.49 -9.91
N LEU A 187 -10.59 -12.45 -9.11
CA LEU A 187 -11.51 -12.49 -7.97
C LEU A 187 -12.90 -12.96 -8.41
N GLY A 188 -13.43 -12.33 -9.47
CA GLY A 188 -14.72 -12.66 -10.06
C GLY A 188 -14.80 -14.09 -10.55
N LYS A 189 -13.78 -14.57 -11.27
CA LYS A 189 -13.72 -15.97 -11.74
C LYS A 189 -13.74 -16.98 -10.59
N MET A 190 -12.96 -16.75 -9.53
CA MET A 190 -12.92 -17.65 -8.37
C MET A 190 -14.25 -17.67 -7.60
N VAL A 191 -14.84 -16.50 -7.38
CA VAL A 191 -16.09 -16.37 -6.62
C VAL A 191 -17.31 -16.84 -7.44
N GLN A 192 -17.29 -16.68 -8.77
CA GLN A 192 -18.28 -17.23 -9.69
C GLN A 192 -18.23 -18.77 -9.69
N ASN A 193 -17.06 -19.34 -9.98
CA ASN A 193 -16.84 -20.79 -10.11
C ASN A 193 -16.47 -21.44 -8.77
N HIS A 194 -17.18 -21.06 -7.72
CA HIS A 194 -16.84 -21.37 -6.34
C HIS A 194 -16.68 -22.87 -6.02
N GLN A 195 -17.41 -23.76 -6.71
CA GLN A 195 -17.25 -25.21 -6.52
C GLN A 195 -15.86 -25.68 -6.98
N VAL A 196 -15.50 -25.40 -8.23
CA VAL A 196 -14.19 -25.73 -8.82
C VAL A 196 -13.04 -25.07 -8.05
N SER A 197 -13.24 -23.80 -7.64
CA SER A 197 -12.25 -23.11 -6.81
C SER A 197 -12.06 -23.83 -5.48
N MET A 198 -13.12 -24.27 -4.79
CA MET A 198 -12.99 -24.99 -3.53
C MET A 198 -12.31 -26.36 -3.67
N GLU A 199 -12.54 -27.08 -4.76
CA GLU A 199 -11.82 -28.33 -5.07
C GLU A 199 -10.32 -28.07 -5.20
N THR A 200 -9.95 -27.04 -5.96
CA THR A 200 -8.55 -26.61 -6.12
C THR A 200 -7.93 -26.21 -4.78
N ILE A 201 -8.65 -25.45 -3.95
CA ILE A 201 -8.19 -25.02 -2.63
C ILE A 201 -7.95 -26.22 -1.71
N ASN A 202 -8.86 -27.18 -1.71
CA ASN A 202 -8.75 -28.38 -0.89
C ASN A 202 -7.55 -29.23 -1.31
N PHE A 203 -7.26 -29.31 -2.60
CA PHE A 203 -6.07 -29.96 -3.12
C PHE A 203 -4.77 -29.31 -2.57
N PHE A 204 -4.70 -27.98 -2.54
CA PHE A 204 -3.51 -27.25 -2.06
C PHE A 204 -3.51 -26.92 -0.56
N ARG A 205 -4.53 -27.33 0.20
CA ARG A 205 -4.76 -26.85 1.57
C ARG A 205 -3.57 -27.04 2.52
N LYS A 206 -2.91 -28.20 2.46
CA LYS A 206 -1.72 -28.46 3.29
C LYS A 206 -0.56 -27.53 2.93
N GLY A 207 -0.32 -27.32 1.63
CA GLY A 207 0.72 -26.40 1.15
C GLY A 207 0.45 -24.95 1.53
N LEU A 208 -0.80 -24.50 1.40
CA LEU A 208 -1.23 -23.16 1.82
C LEU A 208 -0.99 -22.92 3.30
N LEU A 209 -1.35 -23.87 4.17
CA LEU A 209 -1.11 -23.75 5.61
C LEU A 209 0.38 -23.58 5.93
N TRP A 210 1.24 -24.42 5.36
CA TRP A 210 2.69 -24.30 5.52
C TRP A 210 3.22 -22.95 5.03
N PHE A 211 2.80 -22.51 3.85
CA PHE A 211 3.20 -21.23 3.28
C PHE A 211 2.83 -20.06 4.20
N PHE A 212 1.59 -20.02 4.72
CA PHE A 212 1.16 -18.95 5.62
C PHE A 212 1.86 -18.99 6.97
N SER A 213 2.09 -20.18 7.54
CA SER A 213 2.83 -20.31 8.80
C SER A 213 4.27 -19.80 8.66
N ILE A 214 4.97 -20.17 7.58
CA ILE A 214 6.34 -19.70 7.32
C ILE A 214 6.34 -18.17 7.15
N THR A 215 5.46 -17.65 6.29
CA THR A 215 5.35 -16.20 6.03
C THR A 215 5.08 -15.40 7.31
N LEU A 216 4.19 -15.90 8.18
CA LEU A 216 3.88 -15.27 9.47
C LEU A 216 5.11 -15.25 10.39
N ILE A 217 5.80 -16.37 10.53
CA ILE A 217 7.01 -16.47 11.37
C ILE A 217 8.10 -15.52 10.84
N THR A 218 8.37 -15.55 9.54
CA THR A 218 9.35 -14.64 8.91
C THR A 218 9.01 -13.18 9.16
N THR A 219 7.73 -12.82 9.07
CA THR A 219 7.27 -11.45 9.35
C THR A 219 7.51 -11.04 10.79
N ILE A 220 7.19 -11.89 11.76
CA ILE A 220 7.40 -11.63 13.20
C ILE A 220 8.90 -11.47 13.51
N VAL A 221 9.74 -12.32 12.91
CA VAL A 221 11.19 -12.25 13.09
C VAL A 221 11.74 -10.95 12.51
N LEU A 222 11.36 -10.58 11.28
CA LEU A 222 11.80 -9.34 10.65
C LEU A 222 11.33 -8.10 11.41
N TRP A 223 10.10 -8.12 11.94
CA TRP A 223 9.59 -7.07 12.83
C TRP A 223 10.45 -6.88 14.06
N SER A 224 10.80 -7.98 14.72
CA SER A 224 11.57 -7.95 15.97
C SER A 224 13.01 -7.45 15.78
N ILE A 225 13.57 -7.64 14.57
CA ILE A 225 14.94 -7.20 14.25
C ILE A 225 14.97 -5.72 13.84
N SER A 226 13.91 -5.22 13.21
CA SER A 226 13.92 -3.89 12.60
C SER A 226 13.37 -2.76 13.46
N SER A 227 12.88 -3.04 14.67
CA SER A 227 12.28 -2.03 15.55
C SER A 227 13.28 -1.06 16.21
N LYS A 228 14.54 -1.02 15.75
CA LYS A 228 15.45 0.07 16.14
C LYS A 228 15.09 1.29 15.31
N GLU A 229 14.38 2.23 15.94
CA GLU A 229 14.13 3.56 15.39
C GLU A 229 15.43 4.17 14.87
N ILE A 230 15.53 4.27 13.55
CA ILE A 230 16.52 5.15 12.95
C ILE A 230 15.81 6.51 12.91
N ASN A 231 16.04 7.32 13.95
CA ASN A 231 15.88 8.77 13.83
C ASN A 231 16.88 9.23 12.79
N ALA A 232 16.51 9.09 11.52
CA ALA A 232 17.33 9.50 10.40
C ALA A 232 17.20 11.00 10.26
N ASP A 233 18.35 11.68 10.22
CA ASP A 233 18.39 13.08 9.86
C ASP A 233 17.70 13.30 8.50
N PRO A 234 17.06 14.46 8.30
CA PRO A 234 16.40 14.81 7.05
C PRO A 234 17.37 15.22 5.94
N ASN A 235 18.43 14.43 5.78
CA ASN A 235 19.52 14.64 4.84
C ASN A 235 19.37 13.64 3.70
N PHE A 236 19.28 14.13 2.48
CA PHE A 236 19.52 13.34 1.28
C PHE A 236 21.02 13.27 1.03
N THR A 237 21.56 12.06 1.07
CA THR A 237 22.96 11.82 0.71
C THR A 237 23.01 11.13 -0.64
N LEU A 238 23.68 11.75 -1.60
CA LEU A 238 24.08 11.12 -2.85
C LEU A 238 25.45 10.51 -2.68
N LYS A 239 25.53 9.17 -2.72
CA LYS A 239 26.79 8.42 -2.69
C LYS A 239 26.76 7.33 -3.75
N ASN A 240 27.82 7.19 -4.54
CA ASN A 240 27.93 6.17 -5.60
C ASN A 240 26.71 6.17 -6.55
N LYS A 241 26.26 7.35 -6.99
CA LYS A 241 25.07 7.53 -7.85
C LYS A 241 23.77 6.97 -7.26
N LYS A 242 23.69 6.80 -5.93
CA LYS A 242 22.50 6.37 -5.20
C LYS A 242 22.13 7.43 -4.16
N ILE A 243 20.87 7.84 -4.18
CA ILE A 243 20.30 8.73 -3.17
C ILE A 243 19.81 7.86 -2.01
N SER A 244 20.10 8.28 -0.79
CA SER A 244 19.58 7.71 0.43
C SER A 244 19.11 8.83 1.38
N PRO A 245 17.98 8.67 2.08
CA PRO A 245 17.03 7.54 2.02
C PRO A 245 16.22 7.51 0.72
N GLY A 246 15.50 6.41 0.47
CA GLY A 246 14.66 6.26 -0.72
C GLY A 246 13.35 7.07 -0.68
N ILE A 247 12.84 7.29 0.53
CA ILE A 247 11.70 8.15 0.86
C ILE A 247 11.98 8.80 2.22
N ILE A 248 11.67 10.08 2.34
CA ILE A 248 11.61 10.78 3.61
C ILE A 248 10.22 11.37 3.84
N ARG A 249 9.76 11.35 5.09
CA ARG A 249 8.58 12.05 5.58
C ARG A 249 9.05 13.24 6.41
N VAL A 250 8.62 14.44 6.04
CA VAL A 250 8.94 15.69 6.73
C VAL A 250 7.66 16.50 6.94
N ASP A 251 7.68 17.37 7.95
CA ASP A 251 6.62 18.33 8.15
C ASP A 251 6.81 19.53 7.23
N ARG A 252 5.70 20.15 6.82
CA ARG A 252 5.74 21.43 6.11
C ARG A 252 6.52 22.48 6.93
N GLY A 253 7.40 23.21 6.26
CA GLY A 253 8.34 24.15 6.89
C GLY A 253 9.62 23.50 7.40
N SER A 254 9.83 22.20 7.18
CA SER A 254 11.11 21.56 7.49
C SER A 254 12.21 22.00 6.52
N MET A 255 13.43 22.18 7.03
CA MET A 255 14.63 22.32 6.21
C MET A 255 15.08 20.96 5.71
N LEU A 256 15.06 20.78 4.40
CA LEU A 256 15.68 19.66 3.71
C LEU A 256 17.15 19.96 3.50
N TYR A 257 17.98 18.93 3.60
CA TYR A 257 19.40 19.05 3.27
C TYR A 257 19.78 18.07 2.17
N PHE A 258 20.59 18.55 1.23
CA PHE A 258 21.10 17.78 0.10
C PHE A 258 22.63 17.74 0.22
N GLN A 259 23.18 16.53 0.33
CA GLN A 259 24.61 16.31 0.44
C GLN A 259 25.10 15.50 -0.77
N ASN A 260 26.13 16.02 -1.43
CA ASN A 260 26.78 15.35 -2.55
C ASN A 260 28.09 14.74 -2.05
N GLN A 261 28.20 13.41 -2.03
CA GLN A 261 29.45 12.68 -1.71
C GLN A 261 30.08 12.07 -2.97
N THR A 262 29.89 12.71 -4.12
CA THR A 262 30.52 12.33 -5.39
C THR A 262 31.63 13.32 -5.75
N SER A 263 32.46 12.94 -6.72
CA SER A 263 33.57 13.76 -7.19
C SER A 263 33.17 14.86 -8.19
N SER A 264 31.91 14.91 -8.60
CA SER A 264 31.38 15.85 -9.59
C SER A 264 30.22 16.65 -9.00
N GLU A 265 30.02 17.87 -9.50
CA GLU A 265 28.84 18.65 -9.15
C GLU A 265 27.57 17.89 -9.57
N VAL A 266 26.53 17.98 -8.74
CA VAL A 266 25.23 17.37 -9.03
C VAL A 266 24.12 18.36 -8.76
N THR A 267 23.14 18.40 -9.67
CA THR A 267 21.93 19.19 -9.50
C THR A 267 20.77 18.29 -9.08
N PHE A 268 20.16 18.62 -7.94
CA PHE A 268 18.89 18.04 -7.52
C PHE A 268 17.74 18.86 -8.10
N LEU A 269 16.84 18.22 -8.84
CA LEU A 269 15.67 18.84 -9.42
C LEU A 269 14.44 18.55 -8.55
N LEU A 270 13.62 19.56 -8.29
CA LEU A 270 12.28 19.41 -7.70
C LEU A 270 11.25 19.90 -8.74
N PRO A 271 10.81 19.05 -9.68
CA PRO A 271 10.02 19.48 -10.83
C PRO A 271 8.69 20.13 -10.45
N LEU A 272 8.06 19.67 -9.36
CA LEU A 272 6.80 20.24 -8.88
C LEU A 272 6.96 21.66 -8.30
N LEU A 273 8.18 22.03 -7.90
CA LEU A 273 8.50 23.37 -7.42
C LEU A 273 9.18 24.23 -8.50
N ASN A 274 9.53 23.64 -9.65
CA ASN A 274 10.35 24.27 -10.68
C ASN A 274 11.67 24.82 -10.12
N GLU A 275 12.33 24.01 -9.28
CA GLU A 275 13.55 24.36 -8.58
C GLU A 275 14.70 23.41 -8.93
N GLU A 276 15.90 23.99 -9.00
CA GLU A 276 17.17 23.30 -9.19
C GLU A 276 18.10 23.66 -8.03
N ILE A 277 18.70 22.65 -7.42
CA ILE A 277 19.57 22.79 -6.27
C ILE A 277 20.94 22.21 -6.64
N PRO A 278 21.88 23.03 -7.14
CA PRO A 278 23.24 22.59 -7.39
C PRO A 278 23.95 22.31 -6.05
N VAL A 279 24.71 21.22 -6.01
CA VAL A 279 25.50 20.80 -4.86
C VAL A 279 26.88 20.38 -5.33
N GLU A 280 27.87 21.17 -4.94
CA GLU A 280 29.29 20.94 -5.21
C GLU A 280 29.77 19.57 -4.67
N PRO A 281 30.88 19.01 -5.21
CA PRO A 281 31.52 17.82 -4.65
C PRO A 281 31.80 17.96 -3.16
N ASP A 282 31.45 16.94 -2.37
CA ASP A 282 31.49 16.93 -0.90
C ASP A 282 30.72 18.07 -0.20
N GLY A 283 29.90 18.79 -0.96
CA GLY A 283 29.12 19.94 -0.52
C GLY A 283 27.79 19.58 0.13
N LYS A 284 27.18 20.59 0.77
CA LYS A 284 25.85 20.52 1.35
C LYS A 284 25.04 21.75 0.95
N SER A 285 23.82 21.55 0.49
CA SER A 285 22.82 22.59 0.26
C SER A 285 21.58 22.33 1.11
N SER A 286 20.72 23.32 1.27
CA SER A 286 19.50 23.19 2.04
C SER A 286 18.33 23.94 1.40
N ARG A 287 17.11 23.46 1.64
CA ARG A 287 15.89 24.06 1.12
C ARG A 287 14.75 23.97 2.12
N LEU A 288 14.07 25.08 2.34
CA LEU A 288 12.83 25.10 3.13
C LEU A 288 11.67 24.54 2.31
N LEU A 289 10.98 23.53 2.82
CA LEU A 289 9.85 22.93 2.11
C LEU A 289 8.51 23.53 2.58
N GLU A 290 8.04 24.58 1.91
CA GLU A 290 6.80 25.27 2.29
C GLU A 290 5.53 24.64 1.72
N SER A 291 5.64 23.73 0.75
CA SER A 291 4.52 23.09 0.09
C SER A 291 4.26 21.68 0.66
N PHE A 292 2.99 21.26 0.72
CA PHE A 292 2.62 19.91 1.16
C PHE A 292 2.42 18.98 -0.05
N GLY A 293 2.56 17.67 0.15
CA GLY A 293 2.34 16.65 -0.88
C GLY A 293 3.54 15.73 -1.09
N ILE A 294 3.52 14.98 -2.19
CA ILE A 294 4.61 14.08 -2.57
C ILE A 294 5.48 14.77 -3.63
N PHE A 295 6.71 15.10 -3.28
CA PHE A 295 7.70 15.69 -4.18
C PHE A 295 8.64 14.62 -4.70
N HIS A 296 8.90 14.66 -6.01
CA HIS A 296 9.99 13.90 -6.60
C HIS A 296 11.25 14.75 -6.56
N VAL A 297 12.28 14.24 -5.90
CA VAL A 297 13.64 14.75 -6.05
C VAL A 297 14.27 13.93 -7.15
N LEU A 298 14.67 14.57 -8.24
CA LEU A 298 15.41 13.95 -9.32
C LEU A 298 16.87 14.38 -9.25
N ILE A 299 17.77 13.53 -9.72
CA ILE A 299 19.16 13.87 -9.96
C ILE A 299 19.38 13.86 -11.46
N GLN A 300 19.98 14.94 -11.96
CA GLN A 300 20.48 15.02 -13.31
C GLN A 300 21.98 14.75 -13.30
N GLU A 301 22.38 13.56 -13.77
CA GLU A 301 23.78 13.16 -13.92
C GLU A 301 23.93 12.46 -15.27
N ASP A 302 24.76 12.98 -16.17
CA ASP A 302 25.13 12.35 -17.45
C ASP A 302 23.96 11.72 -18.22
N SER A 303 22.86 12.46 -18.40
CA SER A 303 21.61 12.06 -19.08
C SER A 303 20.76 10.95 -18.42
N ALA A 304 21.15 10.42 -17.27
CA ALA A 304 20.34 9.50 -16.48
C ALA A 304 19.59 10.24 -15.36
N ILE A 305 18.28 10.06 -15.29
CA ILE A 305 17.44 10.62 -14.22
C ILE A 305 17.17 9.54 -13.18
N LYS A 306 17.72 9.71 -11.98
CA LYS A 306 17.36 8.92 -10.79
C LYS A 306 16.55 9.78 -9.84
N GLY A 307 15.74 9.18 -8.97
CA GLY A 307 14.95 10.00 -8.03
C GLY A 307 14.58 9.34 -6.72
N VAL A 308 14.09 10.16 -5.82
CA VAL A 308 13.65 9.84 -4.46
C VAL A 308 12.40 10.66 -4.13
N PHE A 309 11.66 10.24 -3.12
CA PHE A 309 10.44 10.93 -2.71
C PHE A 309 10.61 11.70 -1.41
N ILE A 310 10.01 12.88 -1.37
CA ILE A 310 9.70 13.58 -0.14
C ILE A 310 8.19 13.51 0.04
N LEU A 311 7.75 12.91 1.13
CA LEU A 311 6.40 13.07 1.64
C LEU A 311 6.39 14.25 2.61
N CYS A 312 5.83 15.37 2.18
CA CYS A 312 5.59 16.50 3.07
C CYS A 312 4.18 16.44 3.63
N GLU A 313 4.07 16.22 4.94
CA GLU A 313 2.79 16.23 5.64
C GLU A 313 2.44 17.65 6.12
N PRO A 314 1.15 18.00 6.23
CA PRO A 314 0.73 19.25 6.86
C PRO A 314 1.00 19.22 8.36
N VAL A 315 1.52 20.33 8.92
CA VAL A 315 1.94 20.47 10.34
C VAL A 315 0.80 20.24 11.35
N GLU A 316 -0.46 20.44 10.95
CA GLU A 316 -1.57 20.68 11.89
C GLU A 316 -2.68 19.62 11.93
N GLN A 317 -2.60 18.49 11.22
CA GLN A 317 -3.79 17.64 11.10
C GLN A 317 -4.20 16.88 12.38
N TYR A 318 -3.41 16.85 13.47
CA TYR A 318 -3.68 15.97 14.62
C TYR A 318 -3.43 16.58 16.01
N LYS A 319 -3.45 17.91 16.16
CA LYS A 319 -3.39 18.55 17.49
C LYS A 319 -4.79 18.81 18.05
#